data_AF-A0A377V0E4-F1
#
_entry.id   AF-A0A377V0E4-F1
#
_cell.length_a   1.000
_cell.length_b   1.000
_cell.length_c   1.000
_cell.angle_alpha   90.00
_cell.angle_beta   90.00
_cell.angle_gamma   90.00
#
_symmetry.space_group_name_H-M   'P 1'
#
loop_
_entity.id
_entity.type
_entity.pdbx_description
1 polymer ?
#
loop_
_entity_poly.entity_id
_entity_poly.type
_entity_poly.pdbx_seq_one_letter_code
_entity_poly.pdbx_strand_id
1 'polypeptide(L)'
;MAGLSLLNTVNVALPTNGFKFVVAEGTEQDVTLGVSGSTALSIALGAVTLDLILINTDTNQIVGVIKDGITATPTGFLGLSLEYAGGGEFERIGAGNYMVVISSPTTEGLIGSILNLNLGTSISMEVTDSTKYVTGNVLHTDSDGDVGDTGNGITVSSIQFGSQIETVTAGGVTINGTYGTLIIKSDGSYSYHANGTTGVGQSDVFTYTITDGLGHTSSTTLTMNIESTPPVAVDDIASLSAATAMQSVTWTQSVSNLAVPNTQ
;
A
#
# COMPACT_ATOMS: atom_id res chain seq x y z
N MET A 1 -36.25 -19.49 -3.15
CA MET A 1 -35.74 -20.25 -1.97
C MET A 1 -34.46 -20.91 -2.44
N ALA A 2 -33.31 -20.26 -2.29
CA ALA A 2 -32.40 -20.35 -1.13
C ALA A 2 -31.86 -21.79 -0.94
N GLY A 3 -30.55 -22.05 -0.90
CA GLY A 3 -29.42 -21.13 -0.90
C GLY A 3 -28.08 -21.83 -0.64
N LEU A 4 -27.07 -20.98 -0.50
CA LEU A 4 -25.81 -21.16 0.21
C LEU A 4 -24.80 -22.16 -0.39
N SER A 5 -23.99 -21.64 -1.33
CA SER A 5 -22.64 -22.14 -1.53
C SER A 5 -21.80 -21.76 -0.31
N LEU A 6 -21.31 -22.75 0.42
CA LEU A 6 -20.37 -22.61 1.52
C LEU A 6 -19.04 -22.08 0.97
N LEU A 7 -18.86 -20.76 0.99
CA LEU A 7 -17.51 -20.20 1.00
C LEU A 7 -16.91 -20.56 2.35
N ASN A 8 -15.74 -21.22 2.35
CA ASN A 8 -14.93 -21.42 3.54
C ASN A 8 -14.87 -20.12 4.34
N THR A 9 -15.38 -20.14 5.57
CA THR A 9 -15.34 -18.99 6.47
C THR A 9 -13.87 -18.74 6.83
N VAL A 10 -13.23 -17.79 6.17
CA VAL A 10 -11.93 -17.27 6.62
C VAL A 10 -12.19 -16.52 7.91
N ASN A 11 -11.75 -17.07 9.03
CA ASN A 11 -11.90 -16.45 10.34
C ASN A 11 -10.83 -15.34 10.47
N VAL A 12 -11.13 -14.17 9.94
CA VAL A 12 -10.26 -12.99 10.06
C VAL A 12 -10.25 -12.57 11.54
N ALA A 13 -9.13 -12.78 12.22
CA ALA A 13 -8.88 -12.07 13.48
C ALA A 13 -8.62 -10.62 13.08
N LEU A 14 -9.61 -9.75 13.30
CA LEU A 14 -9.39 -8.32 13.21
C LEU A 14 -8.55 -7.93 14.43
N PRO A 15 -7.29 -7.49 14.30
CA PRO A 15 -6.80 -6.53 15.27
C PRO A 15 -7.85 -5.42 15.27
N THR A 16 -8.39 -5.06 16.42
CA THR A 16 -9.42 -4.01 16.53
C THR A 16 -8.95 -2.68 15.93
N ASN A 17 -7.65 -2.56 15.61
CA ASN A 17 -6.98 -1.52 14.86
C ASN A 17 -6.07 -2.16 13.78
N GLY A 18 -6.58 -2.47 12.58
CA GLY A 18 -5.72 -2.86 11.45
C GLY A 18 -4.73 -1.75 11.08
N PHE A 19 -3.54 -2.11 10.60
CA PHE A 19 -2.56 -1.13 10.11
C PHE A 19 -3.10 -0.47 8.85
N LYS A 20 -3.25 0.86 8.87
CA LYS A 20 -3.84 1.63 7.78
C LYS A 20 -2.82 2.55 7.15
N PHE A 21 -2.92 2.70 5.84
CA PHE A 21 -2.14 3.67 5.08
C PHE A 21 -2.91 4.09 3.82
N VAL A 22 -2.44 5.16 3.19
CA VAL A 22 -3.06 5.73 1.99
C VAL A 22 -2.01 5.82 0.89
N VAL A 23 -2.39 5.38 -0.32
CA VAL A 23 -1.62 5.63 -1.54
C VAL A 23 -2.29 6.79 -2.28
N ALA A 24 -1.52 7.84 -2.57
CA ALA A 24 -2.04 9.05 -3.19
C ALA A 24 -2.52 8.82 -4.64
N GLU A 25 -3.47 9.62 -5.10
CA GLU A 25 -3.93 9.60 -6.50
C GLU A 25 -2.78 9.85 -7.50
N GLY A 26 -2.90 9.24 -8.68
CA GLY A 26 -1.89 9.33 -9.73
C GLY A 26 -0.55 8.68 -9.35
N THR A 27 -0.54 7.82 -8.33
CA THR A 27 0.67 7.16 -7.87
C THR A 27 0.44 5.68 -7.59
N GLU A 28 1.50 4.92 -7.74
CA GLU A 28 1.61 3.56 -7.23
C GLU A 28 2.72 3.51 -6.17
N GLN A 29 2.62 2.56 -5.24
CA GLN A 29 3.59 2.42 -4.18
C GLN A 29 3.92 0.95 -3.90
N ASP A 30 5.21 0.66 -3.76
CA ASP A 30 5.68 -0.56 -3.13
C ASP A 30 5.78 -0.30 -1.63
N VAL A 31 5.24 -1.20 -0.81
CA VAL A 31 5.16 -1.04 0.65
C VAL A 31 5.72 -2.29 1.32
N THR A 32 6.85 -2.14 2.01
CA THR A 32 7.43 -3.21 2.83
C THR A 32 6.98 -3.05 4.27
N LEU A 33 6.40 -4.11 4.81
CA LEU A 33 5.89 -4.17 6.17
C LEU A 33 6.80 -5.03 7.04
N GLY A 34 7.15 -4.51 8.21
CA GLY A 34 7.73 -5.26 9.32
C GLY A 34 6.66 -5.59 10.35
N VAL A 35 6.66 -6.83 10.82
CA VAL A 35 5.75 -7.28 11.89
C VAL A 35 6.57 -7.91 13.00
N SER A 36 6.34 -7.47 14.22
CA SER A 36 6.99 -8.02 15.41
C SER A 36 6.06 -7.99 16.63
N GLY A 37 6.34 -8.82 17.62
CA GLY A 37 5.61 -8.76 18.90
C GLY A 37 5.76 -10.02 19.72
N SER A 38 5.09 -10.08 20.86
CA SER A 38 4.95 -11.31 21.61
C SER A 38 3.65 -11.34 22.40
N THR A 39 3.11 -12.52 22.68
CA THR A 39 1.99 -12.69 23.61
C THR A 39 2.23 -13.88 24.54
N ALA A 40 1.66 -13.81 25.75
CA ALA A 40 1.61 -14.95 26.64
C ALA A 40 0.48 -15.90 26.24
N LEU A 41 0.76 -17.20 26.26
CA LEU A 41 -0.20 -18.26 25.99
C LEU A 41 -0.66 -18.90 27.30
N SER A 42 -1.94 -19.25 27.37
CA SER A 42 -2.49 -20.03 28.48
C SER A 42 -2.17 -21.53 28.36
N ILE A 43 -1.78 -21.99 27.16
CA ILE A 43 -1.33 -23.35 26.86
C ILE A 43 -0.17 -23.32 25.87
N ALA A 44 0.68 -24.34 25.89
CA ALA A 44 1.78 -24.45 24.94
C ALA A 44 1.24 -24.72 23.53
N LEU A 45 1.75 -23.98 22.54
CA LEU A 45 1.44 -24.16 21.13
C LEU A 45 2.69 -24.63 20.38
N GLY A 46 2.50 -25.24 19.21
CA GLY A 46 3.57 -25.42 18.23
C GLY A 46 3.85 -24.11 17.48
N ALA A 47 4.94 -24.08 16.71
CA ALA A 47 5.17 -22.98 15.77
C ALA A 47 4.06 -22.93 14.71
N VAL A 48 3.63 -21.72 14.34
CA VAL A 48 2.57 -21.47 13.36
C VAL A 48 2.99 -20.32 12.45
N THR A 49 2.54 -20.32 11.21
CA THR A 49 2.70 -19.20 10.27
C THR A 49 1.39 -18.43 10.12
N LEU A 50 1.45 -17.15 9.73
CA LEU A 50 0.26 -16.31 9.52
C LEU A 50 0.40 -15.57 8.18
N ASP A 51 -0.73 -15.34 7.54
CA ASP A 51 -0.83 -14.57 6.30
C ASP A 51 -1.06 -13.09 6.59
N LEU A 52 -0.49 -12.21 5.76
CA LEU A 52 -0.83 -10.79 5.69
C LEU A 52 -1.77 -10.58 4.51
N ILE A 53 -2.90 -9.92 4.74
CA ILE A 53 -3.89 -9.62 3.72
C ILE A 53 -4.04 -8.11 3.61
N LEU A 54 -3.83 -7.58 2.41
CA LEU A 54 -4.06 -6.18 2.08
C LEU A 54 -5.47 -5.99 1.54
N ILE A 55 -6.24 -5.10 2.16
CA ILE A 55 -7.62 -4.80 1.79
C ILE A 55 -7.71 -3.33 1.41
N ASN A 56 -8.28 -3.03 0.24
CA ASN A 56 -8.70 -1.69 -0.11
C ASN A 56 -10.02 -1.39 0.63
N THR A 57 -10.03 -0.37 1.47
CA THR A 57 -11.18 -0.04 2.34
C THR A 57 -12.26 0.79 1.63
N ASP A 58 -11.96 1.31 0.44
CA ASP A 58 -12.94 2.03 -0.38
C ASP A 58 -13.82 1.03 -1.15
N THR A 59 -13.19 -0.02 -1.68
CA THR A 59 -13.87 -1.07 -2.49
C THR A 59 -14.22 -2.32 -1.68
N ASN A 60 -13.67 -2.46 -0.47
CA ASN A 60 -13.73 -3.67 0.36
C ASN A 60 -13.18 -4.92 -0.36
N GLN A 61 -12.23 -4.76 -1.28
CA GLN A 61 -11.61 -5.86 -2.01
C GLN A 61 -10.24 -6.22 -1.44
N ILE A 62 -9.90 -7.50 -1.46
CA ILE A 62 -8.54 -7.97 -1.18
C ILE A 62 -7.68 -7.64 -2.40
N VAL A 63 -6.62 -6.88 -2.16
CA VAL A 63 -5.66 -6.43 -3.20
C VAL A 63 -4.42 -7.29 -3.22
N GLY A 64 -4.02 -7.85 -2.07
CA GLY A 64 -2.84 -8.71 -1.97
C GLY A 64 -2.89 -9.65 -0.78
N VAL A 65 -2.17 -10.77 -0.90
CA VAL A 65 -1.96 -11.72 0.20
C VAL A 65 -0.50 -12.16 0.20
N ILE A 66 0.20 -11.91 1.31
CA ILE A 66 1.51 -12.51 1.58
C ILE A 66 1.25 -13.74 2.43
N LYS A 67 1.45 -14.92 1.83
CA LYS A 67 1.28 -16.19 2.54
C LYS A 67 2.45 -16.46 3.46
N ASP A 68 2.16 -16.99 4.64
CA ASP A 68 3.15 -17.35 5.65
C ASP A 68 4.14 -16.21 5.98
N GLY A 69 3.71 -14.95 5.81
CA GLY A 69 4.56 -13.77 5.96
C GLY A 69 5.02 -13.52 7.39
N ILE A 70 4.31 -14.07 8.38
CA ILE A 70 4.68 -13.96 9.80
C ILE A 70 4.90 -15.36 10.36
N THR A 71 6.01 -15.53 11.10
CA THR A 71 6.25 -16.73 11.89
C THR A 71 5.95 -16.43 13.36
N ALA A 72 5.13 -17.28 13.96
CA ALA A 72 4.80 -17.27 15.39
C ALA A 72 5.49 -18.46 16.06
N THR A 73 6.54 -18.20 16.85
CA THR A 73 7.36 -19.25 17.47
C THR A 73 7.12 -19.31 18.98
N PRO A 74 6.78 -20.47 19.54
CA PRO A 74 6.65 -20.62 20.98
C PRO A 74 8.02 -20.46 21.66
N THR A 75 8.09 -19.56 22.62
CA THR A 75 9.28 -19.23 23.41
C THR A 75 8.99 -19.31 24.91
N GLY A 76 10.01 -19.10 25.74
CA GLY A 76 9.88 -19.07 27.20
C GLY A 76 9.74 -20.44 27.86
N PHE A 77 9.59 -20.43 29.19
CA PHE A 77 9.46 -21.64 29.99
C PHE A 77 8.15 -22.37 29.62
N LEU A 78 8.26 -23.66 29.25
CA LEU A 78 7.14 -24.51 28.78
C LEU A 78 6.49 -24.07 27.45
N GLY A 79 7.09 -23.15 26.68
CA GLY A 79 6.52 -22.69 25.42
C GLY A 79 5.23 -21.89 25.58
N LEU A 80 5.07 -21.21 26.73
CA LEU A 80 3.89 -20.40 27.07
C LEU A 80 4.04 -18.93 26.66
N SER A 81 5.06 -18.58 25.90
CA SER A 81 5.16 -17.31 25.20
C SER A 81 5.12 -17.59 23.70
N LEU A 82 4.57 -16.68 22.91
CA LEU A 82 4.55 -16.75 21.46
C LEU A 82 5.18 -15.47 20.94
N GLU A 83 6.29 -15.59 20.23
CA GLU A 83 6.99 -14.47 19.60
C GLU A 83 6.63 -14.42 18.12
N TYR A 84 6.25 -13.24 17.65
CA TYR A 84 5.87 -12.96 16.26
C TYR A 84 6.99 -12.18 15.59
N ALA A 85 7.40 -12.63 14.41
CA ALA A 85 8.32 -11.89 13.57
C ALA A 85 8.07 -12.20 12.10
N GLY A 86 8.24 -11.21 11.24
CA GLY A 86 8.14 -11.38 9.79
C GLY A 86 7.68 -10.11 9.12
N GLY A 87 6.96 -10.26 8.01
CA GLY A 87 6.57 -9.16 7.16
C GLY A 87 6.56 -9.55 5.70
N GLY A 88 6.63 -8.53 4.85
CA GLY A 88 6.78 -8.70 3.41
C GLY A 88 6.36 -7.47 2.66
N GLU A 89 6.45 -7.56 1.34
CA GLU A 89 6.24 -6.43 0.44
C GLU A 89 4.95 -6.62 -0.38
N PHE A 90 4.19 -5.54 -0.48
CA PHE A 90 3.14 -5.39 -1.48
C PHE A 90 3.65 -4.44 -2.55
N GLU A 91 3.83 -4.96 -3.76
CA GLU A 91 4.37 -4.20 -4.90
C GLU A 91 3.25 -3.54 -5.70
N ARG A 92 3.55 -2.37 -6.27
CA ARG A 92 2.76 -1.67 -7.31
C ARG A 92 1.31 -1.44 -6.87
N ILE A 93 1.10 -1.12 -5.60
CA ILE A 93 -0.23 -0.86 -5.05
C ILE A 93 -0.71 0.48 -5.61
N GLY A 94 -1.86 0.50 -6.28
CA GLY A 94 -2.46 1.72 -6.82
C GLY A 94 -3.07 2.63 -5.75
N ALA A 95 -3.46 3.84 -6.15
CA ALA A 95 -4.11 4.82 -5.28
C ALA A 95 -5.33 4.25 -4.51
N GLY A 96 -5.49 4.68 -3.26
CA GLY A 96 -6.62 4.29 -2.42
C GLY A 96 -6.30 4.21 -0.94
N ASN A 97 -7.33 3.91 -0.14
CA ASN A 97 -7.20 3.67 1.30
C ASN A 97 -7.04 2.17 1.57
N TYR A 98 -6.05 1.82 2.39
CA TYR A 98 -5.70 0.42 2.63
C TYR A 98 -5.67 0.08 4.12
N MET A 99 -6.00 -1.17 4.41
CA MET A 99 -5.85 -1.79 5.71
C MET A 99 -5.18 -3.15 5.55
N VAL A 100 -4.17 -3.42 6.37
CA VAL A 100 -3.53 -4.72 6.46
C VAL A 100 -4.12 -5.48 7.64
N VAL A 101 -4.52 -6.73 7.40
CA VAL A 101 -5.01 -7.64 8.43
C VAL A 101 -4.18 -8.91 8.44
N ILE A 102 -4.08 -9.54 9.61
CA ILE A 102 -3.36 -10.79 9.79
C ILE A 102 -4.38 -11.92 9.86
N SER A 103 -4.18 -12.95 9.06
CA SER A 103 -5.03 -14.14 9.06
C SER A 103 -4.22 -15.35 9.52
N SER A 104 -4.79 -16.16 10.42
CA SER A 104 -4.21 -17.45 10.76
C SER A 104 -4.64 -18.50 9.73
N PRO A 105 -3.77 -19.47 9.38
CA PRO A 105 -4.18 -20.60 8.57
C PRO A 105 -5.27 -21.35 9.33
N THR A 106 -6.39 -21.61 8.65
CA THR A 106 -7.54 -22.32 9.18
C THR A 106 -7.16 -23.76 9.51
N THR A 107 -6.56 -23.95 10.68
CA THR A 107 -6.41 -25.28 11.26
C THR A 107 -7.65 -25.49 12.11
N GLU A 108 -8.60 -26.29 11.63
CA GLU A 108 -9.75 -26.67 12.44
C GLU A 108 -9.25 -27.22 13.80
N GLY A 109 -9.67 -26.59 14.90
CA GLY A 109 -9.28 -27.00 16.25
C GLY A 109 -9.03 -25.86 17.23
N LEU A 110 -8.73 -26.26 18.47
CA LEU A 110 -8.51 -25.36 19.62
C LEU A 110 -7.40 -24.31 19.37
N ILE A 111 -6.45 -24.62 18.48
CA ILE A 111 -5.32 -23.77 18.08
C ILE A 111 -5.80 -22.53 17.30
N GLY A 112 -6.75 -22.67 16.38
CA GLY A 112 -7.30 -21.54 15.61
C GLY A 112 -8.11 -20.57 16.48
N SER A 113 -8.86 -21.09 17.47
CA SER A 113 -9.61 -20.26 18.42
C SER A 113 -8.72 -19.49 19.39
N ILE A 114 -7.61 -20.07 19.87
CA ILE A 114 -6.70 -19.41 20.82
C ILE A 114 -5.86 -18.34 20.11
N LEU A 115 -5.47 -18.58 18.86
CA LEU A 115 -4.76 -17.62 18.03
C LEU A 115 -5.68 -16.42 17.71
N ASN A 116 -6.92 -16.66 17.25
CA ASN A 116 -7.88 -15.57 17.01
C ASN A 116 -8.27 -14.74 18.26
N LEU A 117 -8.09 -15.27 19.47
CA LEU A 117 -8.36 -14.56 20.73
C LEU A 117 -7.18 -13.73 21.27
N ASN A 118 -5.95 -13.91 20.75
CA ASN A 118 -4.73 -13.33 21.34
C ASN A 118 -3.86 -12.50 20.37
N LEU A 119 -4.21 -12.44 19.07
CA LEU A 119 -3.54 -11.55 18.10
C LEU A 119 -3.96 -10.07 18.21
N GLY A 120 -4.95 -9.75 19.05
CA GLY A 120 -5.51 -8.39 19.16
C GLY A 120 -4.77 -7.43 20.10
N THR A 121 -3.70 -7.84 20.80
CA THR A 121 -3.20 -7.09 21.96
C THR A 121 -1.71 -6.70 21.94
N SER A 122 -0.86 -7.26 21.05
CA SER A 122 0.61 -7.10 21.18
C SER A 122 1.40 -7.20 19.88
N ILE A 123 0.76 -7.05 18.72
CA ILE A 123 1.46 -7.04 17.42
C ILE A 123 1.80 -5.61 17.05
N SER A 124 3.08 -5.36 16.81
CA SER A 124 3.59 -4.15 16.20
C SER A 124 3.71 -4.37 14.69
N MET A 125 3.16 -3.45 13.92
CA MET A 125 3.31 -3.42 12.46
C MET A 125 3.84 -2.04 12.08
N GLU A 126 4.85 -2.01 11.22
CA GLU A 126 5.45 -0.77 10.73
C GLU A 126 5.72 -0.89 9.23
N VAL A 127 5.68 0.24 8.52
CA VAL A 127 6.24 0.33 7.17
C VAL A 127 7.74 0.54 7.32
N THR A 128 8.52 -0.48 7.00
CA THR A 128 9.98 -0.43 7.10
C THR A 128 10.62 0.23 5.90
N ASP A 129 9.97 0.13 4.74
CA ASP A 129 10.41 0.77 3.50
C ASP A 129 9.21 1.04 2.58
N SER A 130 9.32 2.05 1.72
CA SER A 130 8.32 2.32 0.71
C SER A 130 8.93 3.00 -0.52
N THR A 131 8.51 2.55 -1.71
CA THR A 131 8.98 3.09 -2.99
C THR A 131 7.79 3.67 -3.74
N LYS A 132 7.81 4.98 -4.00
CA LYS A 132 6.73 5.69 -4.69
C LYS A 132 7.01 5.86 -6.18
N TYR A 133 5.96 5.73 -6.98
CA TYR A 133 5.98 5.91 -8.42
C TYR A 133 4.86 6.85 -8.84
N VAL A 134 5.20 7.88 -9.62
CA VAL A 134 4.19 8.72 -10.27
C VAL A 134 3.74 8.01 -11.54
N THR A 135 2.45 7.84 -11.71
CA THR A 135 1.85 7.14 -12.86
C THR A 135 0.97 8.08 -13.66
N GLY A 136 0.89 7.88 -14.96
CA GLY A 136 0.00 8.63 -15.83
C GLY A 136 -0.09 8.02 -17.22
N ASN A 137 -0.75 8.75 -18.12
CA ASN A 137 -0.78 8.43 -19.54
C ASN A 137 -0.40 9.70 -20.32
N VAL A 138 0.49 9.57 -21.31
CA VAL A 138 0.80 10.66 -22.24
C VAL A 138 -0.19 10.77 -23.39
N LEU A 139 -0.96 9.69 -23.62
CA LEU A 139 -2.04 9.64 -24.61
C LEU A 139 -3.36 9.97 -23.92
N HIS A 140 -4.10 10.92 -24.48
CA HIS A 140 -5.41 11.36 -24.00
C HIS A 140 -6.43 11.27 -25.13
N THR A 141 -7.59 10.68 -24.85
CA THR A 141 -8.67 10.49 -25.82
C THR A 141 -9.62 11.70 -25.94
N ASP A 142 -9.36 12.80 -25.24
CA ASP A 142 -10.21 13.98 -25.22
C ASP A 142 -9.77 15.06 -26.21
N SER A 143 -10.69 15.99 -26.45
CA SER A 143 -10.55 17.04 -27.48
C SER A 143 -9.80 18.28 -26.98
N ASP A 144 -9.20 18.25 -25.79
CA ASP A 144 -8.55 19.43 -25.17
C ASP A 144 -7.09 19.64 -25.62
N GLY A 145 -6.54 18.71 -26.40
CA GLY A 145 -5.53 18.99 -27.41
C GLY A 145 -4.18 19.43 -26.85
N ASP A 146 -3.38 18.44 -26.44
CA ASP A 146 -1.95 18.51 -26.72
C ASP A 146 -1.68 17.81 -28.07
N VAL A 147 -0.80 18.39 -28.88
CA VAL A 147 -0.66 18.12 -30.32
C VAL A 147 -0.53 16.63 -30.70
N GLY A 148 -1.57 16.09 -31.36
CA GLY A 148 -1.43 14.94 -32.27
C GLY A 148 -2.12 13.63 -31.89
N ASP A 149 -2.77 13.52 -30.73
CA ASP A 149 -3.37 12.25 -30.26
C ASP A 149 -4.85 11.99 -30.68
N THR A 150 -5.31 12.63 -31.76
CA THR A 150 -6.72 12.53 -32.21
C THR A 150 -6.96 11.51 -33.33
N GLY A 151 -5.96 10.68 -33.62
CA GLY A 151 -5.99 9.66 -34.67
C GLY A 151 -6.29 8.25 -34.17
N ASN A 152 -6.68 7.35 -35.08
CA ASN A 152 -6.88 5.94 -34.75
C ASN A 152 -5.53 5.20 -34.71
N GLY A 153 -5.35 4.35 -33.69
CA GLY A 153 -4.18 3.49 -33.58
C GLY A 153 -2.90 4.24 -33.22
N ILE A 154 -3.02 5.33 -32.46
CA ILE A 154 -1.86 6.07 -31.98
C ILE A 154 -1.15 5.26 -30.91
N THR A 155 0.18 5.22 -31.02
CA THR A 155 1.06 4.57 -30.05
C THR A 155 2.28 5.43 -29.82
N VAL A 156 2.84 5.36 -28.61
CA VAL A 156 4.18 5.90 -28.34
C VAL A 156 5.20 4.98 -29.00
N SER A 157 6.00 5.52 -29.92
CA SER A 157 6.98 4.77 -30.72
C SER A 157 8.42 4.96 -30.25
N SER A 158 8.75 6.13 -29.68
CA SER A 158 10.09 6.39 -29.16
C SER A 158 10.06 7.34 -27.96
N ILE A 159 11.11 7.26 -27.14
CA ILE A 159 11.35 8.12 -25.99
C ILE A 159 12.83 8.55 -25.98
N GLN A 160 13.10 9.79 -25.61
CA GLN A 160 14.43 10.38 -25.61
C GLN A 160 14.68 11.21 -24.34
N PHE A 161 15.90 11.10 -23.82
CA PHE A 161 16.45 11.96 -22.78
C PHE A 161 17.90 12.32 -23.14
N GLY A 162 18.17 13.60 -23.42
CA GLY A 162 19.47 14.02 -23.94
C GLY A 162 19.85 13.25 -25.22
N SER A 163 20.95 12.50 -25.18
CA SER A 163 21.40 11.66 -26.30
C SER A 163 20.90 10.22 -26.26
N GLN A 164 20.23 9.79 -25.18
CA GLN A 164 19.64 8.46 -25.08
C GLN A 164 18.31 8.44 -25.84
N ILE A 165 18.16 7.51 -26.78
CA ILE A 165 16.94 7.30 -27.56
C ILE A 165 16.59 5.82 -27.48
N GLU A 166 15.36 5.53 -27.08
CA GLU A 166 14.84 4.17 -26.96
C GLU A 166 13.60 3.98 -27.83
N THR A 167 13.42 2.77 -28.36
CA THR A 167 12.17 2.37 -29.01
C THR A 167 11.20 1.89 -27.94
N VAL A 168 9.98 2.41 -27.97
CA VAL A 168 8.94 2.08 -26.99
C VAL A 168 8.16 0.86 -27.48
N THR A 169 7.89 -0.08 -26.57
CA THR A 169 7.14 -1.32 -26.87
C THR A 169 5.94 -1.47 -25.94
N ALA A 170 5.06 -2.43 -26.25
CA ALA A 170 3.92 -2.76 -25.38
C ALA A 170 4.35 -3.26 -24.00
N GLY A 171 5.52 -3.91 -23.90
CA GLY A 171 6.09 -4.35 -22.62
C GLY A 171 6.70 -3.20 -21.79
N GLY A 172 6.81 -2.02 -22.38
CA GLY A 172 7.49 -0.87 -21.80
C GLY A 172 8.97 -0.82 -22.15
N VAL A 173 9.55 0.36 -21.98
CA VAL A 173 10.99 0.58 -22.02
C VAL A 173 11.39 1.52 -20.89
N THR A 174 12.57 1.28 -20.34
CA THR A 174 13.14 2.09 -19.25
C THR A 174 14.10 3.12 -19.84
N ILE A 175 13.95 4.38 -19.44
CA ILE A 175 14.87 5.47 -19.76
C ILE A 175 15.27 6.21 -18.48
N ASN A 176 16.57 6.44 -18.30
CA ASN A 176 17.11 7.07 -17.11
C ASN A 176 17.18 8.59 -17.32
N GLY A 177 16.49 9.33 -16.47
CA GLY A 177 16.67 10.77 -16.33
C GLY A 177 17.87 11.10 -15.45
N THR A 178 18.04 12.38 -15.13
CA THR A 178 19.07 12.82 -14.19
C THR A 178 18.66 12.54 -12.74
N TYR A 179 17.38 12.68 -12.43
CA TYR A 179 16.84 12.62 -11.07
C TYR A 179 15.93 11.43 -10.83
N GLY A 180 15.65 10.62 -11.85
CA GLY A 180 14.84 9.43 -11.70
C GLY A 180 14.84 8.55 -12.94
N THR A 181 13.95 7.57 -12.91
CA THR A 181 13.81 6.54 -13.94
C THR A 181 12.37 6.53 -14.43
N LEU A 182 12.19 6.65 -15.75
CA LEU A 182 10.89 6.55 -16.41
C LEU A 182 10.75 5.18 -17.09
N ILE A 183 9.63 4.52 -16.87
CA ILE A 183 9.16 3.41 -17.69
C ILE A 183 7.95 3.89 -18.47
N ILE A 184 7.98 3.77 -19.79
CA ILE A 184 6.88 4.17 -20.67
C ILE A 184 6.53 3.04 -21.63
N LYS A 185 5.24 2.83 -21.90
CA LYS A 185 4.71 1.80 -22.80
C LYS A 185 4.12 2.42 -24.06
N SER A 186 3.93 1.59 -25.08
CA SER A 186 3.39 2.05 -26.37
C SER A 186 1.93 2.51 -26.30
N ASP A 187 1.19 2.12 -25.26
CA ASP A 187 -0.17 2.61 -24.97
C ASP A 187 -0.20 3.97 -24.25
N GLY A 188 0.98 4.59 -24.08
CA GLY A 188 1.16 5.88 -23.42
C GLY A 188 1.21 5.82 -21.90
N SER A 189 0.87 4.68 -21.28
CA SER A 189 1.00 4.55 -19.84
C SER A 189 2.46 4.62 -19.42
N TYR A 190 2.72 5.34 -18.33
CA TYR A 190 4.06 5.50 -17.78
C TYR A 190 4.08 5.44 -16.26
N SER A 191 5.24 5.09 -15.73
CA SER A 191 5.58 5.20 -14.30
C SER A 191 6.95 5.84 -14.14
N TYR A 192 7.09 6.79 -13.23
CA TYR A 192 8.34 7.47 -12.93
C TYR A 192 8.70 7.32 -11.45
N HIS A 193 9.94 6.96 -11.16
CA HIS A 193 10.49 6.89 -9.81
C HIS A 193 11.66 7.85 -9.67
N ALA A 194 11.60 8.75 -8.68
CA ALA A 194 12.70 9.66 -8.37
C ALA A 194 13.80 8.94 -7.56
N ASN A 195 15.05 9.15 -7.92
CA ASN A 195 16.22 8.58 -7.26
C ASN A 195 16.53 9.38 -5.97
N GLY A 196 15.73 9.14 -4.93
CA GLY A 196 15.89 9.81 -3.63
C GLY A 196 15.56 11.32 -3.67
N THR A 197 16.20 12.10 -2.79
CA THR A 197 15.85 13.52 -2.55
C THR A 197 16.77 14.52 -3.25
N THR A 198 17.77 14.07 -4.02
CA THR A 198 18.80 14.94 -4.61
C THR A 198 18.26 15.86 -5.71
N GLY A 199 17.11 15.51 -6.31
CA GLY A 199 16.46 16.28 -7.36
C GLY A 199 15.32 17.18 -6.90
N VAL A 200 15.06 17.34 -5.59
CA VAL A 200 13.91 18.14 -5.11
C VAL A 200 13.96 19.57 -5.65
N GLY A 201 12.88 20.01 -6.27
CA GLY A 201 12.74 21.30 -6.94
C GLY A 201 13.25 21.33 -8.39
N GLN A 202 13.80 20.23 -8.89
CA GLN A 202 14.26 20.07 -10.26
C GLN A 202 13.26 19.24 -11.08
N SER A 203 13.55 19.09 -12.37
CA SER A 203 12.72 18.34 -13.31
C SER A 203 13.56 17.49 -14.25
N ASP A 204 13.05 16.31 -14.61
CA ASP A 204 13.50 15.56 -15.78
C ASP A 204 12.51 15.80 -16.94
N VAL A 205 13.02 16.18 -18.12
CA VAL A 205 12.21 16.43 -19.32
C VAL A 205 12.54 15.38 -20.38
N PHE A 206 11.58 14.53 -20.68
CA PHE A 206 11.69 13.48 -21.70
C PHE A 206 10.96 13.93 -22.96
N THR A 207 11.54 13.69 -24.14
CA THR A 207 10.84 13.91 -25.41
C THR A 207 10.32 12.56 -25.92
N TYR A 208 9.02 12.43 -26.15
CA TYR A 208 8.43 11.21 -26.71
C TYR A 208 7.88 11.48 -28.11
N THR A 209 7.83 10.43 -28.92
CA THR A 209 7.24 10.45 -30.26
C THR A 209 6.07 9.48 -30.31
N ILE A 210 4.94 9.96 -30.82
CA ILE A 210 3.76 9.15 -31.12
C ILE A 210 3.72 8.87 -32.62
N THR A 211 3.16 7.72 -32.99
CA THR A 211 2.95 7.29 -34.38
C THR A 211 1.50 6.85 -34.56
N ASP A 212 0.83 7.34 -35.61
CA ASP A 212 -0.54 6.92 -35.98
C ASP A 212 -0.54 5.61 -36.78
N GLY A 213 -1.72 5.04 -37.02
CA GLY A 213 -1.87 3.80 -37.81
C GLY A 213 -1.46 3.93 -39.29
N LEU A 214 -1.20 5.14 -39.79
CA LEU A 214 -0.73 5.43 -41.15
C LEU A 214 0.78 5.71 -41.21
N GLY A 215 1.47 5.74 -40.06
CA GLY A 215 2.90 5.99 -39.94
C GLY A 215 3.29 7.47 -39.83
N HIS A 216 2.35 8.39 -39.64
CA HIS A 216 2.67 9.78 -39.32
C HIS A 216 3.13 9.89 -37.87
N THR A 217 4.10 10.76 -37.62
CA THR A 217 4.72 10.93 -36.30
C THR A 217 4.58 12.35 -35.78
N SER A 218 4.39 12.49 -34.46
CA SER A 218 4.44 13.77 -33.74
C SER A 218 5.29 13.60 -32.47
N SER A 219 5.98 14.65 -32.04
CA SER A 219 6.80 14.61 -30.82
C SER A 219 6.43 15.75 -29.87
N THR A 220 6.43 15.45 -28.57
CA THR A 220 6.24 16.43 -27.50
C THR A 220 6.99 15.97 -26.24
N THR A 221 6.86 16.71 -25.14
CA THR A 221 7.63 16.47 -23.91
C THR A 221 6.77 16.00 -22.74
N LEU A 222 7.25 14.99 -22.01
CA LEU A 222 6.79 14.64 -20.67
C LEU A 222 7.75 15.22 -19.64
N THR A 223 7.25 16.11 -18.80
CA THR A 223 8.04 16.74 -17.73
C THR A 223 7.69 16.14 -16.38
N MET A 224 8.71 15.61 -15.69
CA MET A 224 8.59 15.07 -14.34
C MET A 224 9.18 16.06 -13.35
N ASN A 225 8.33 16.67 -12.53
CA ASN A 225 8.76 17.56 -11.45
C ASN A 225 9.05 16.74 -10.19
N ILE A 226 10.22 16.94 -9.59
CA ILE A 226 10.63 16.18 -8.42
C ILE A 226 10.30 17.03 -7.20
N GLU A 227 9.26 16.60 -6.50
CA GLU A 227 8.79 17.25 -5.29
C GLU A 227 9.33 16.56 -4.04
N SER A 228 9.40 17.32 -2.94
CA SER A 228 9.64 16.72 -1.63
C SER A 228 8.42 15.88 -1.26
N THR A 229 8.59 14.57 -1.08
CA THR A 229 7.55 13.74 -0.46
C THR A 229 7.49 14.07 1.02
N PRO A 230 6.37 14.62 1.56
CA PRO A 230 6.21 14.67 3.00
C PRO A 230 6.24 13.23 3.56
N PRO A 231 6.73 13.02 4.79
CA PRO A 231 6.67 11.71 5.41
C PRO A 231 5.22 11.21 5.37
N VAL A 232 5.02 9.98 4.90
CA VAL A 232 3.70 9.34 4.95
C VAL A 232 3.37 9.18 6.43
N ALA A 233 2.33 9.86 6.89
CA ALA A 233 1.84 9.67 8.24
C ALA A 233 1.30 8.23 8.33
N VAL A 234 1.97 7.44 9.15
CA VAL A 234 1.55 6.08 9.49
C VAL A 234 0.90 6.17 10.86
N ASP A 235 -0.30 5.63 11.02
CA ASP A 235 -0.93 5.56 12.33
C ASP A 235 -0.12 4.61 13.23
N ASP A 236 0.38 5.15 14.34
CA ASP A 236 0.99 4.35 15.39
C ASP A 236 -0.08 3.47 16.06
N ILE A 237 0.18 2.17 16.18
CA ILE A 237 -0.66 1.29 17.00
C ILE A 237 -0.31 1.54 18.48
N ALA A 238 -1.12 2.36 19.16
CA ALA A 238 -1.07 2.46 20.62
C ALA A 238 -1.64 1.18 21.25
N SER A 239 -0.78 0.38 21.90
CA SER A 239 -1.20 -0.77 22.69
C SER A 239 -1.80 -0.34 24.03
N LEU A 240 -2.98 -0.84 24.37
CA LEU A 240 -3.52 -0.78 25.73
C LEU A 240 -3.12 -2.06 26.46
N SER A 241 -2.30 -1.93 27.50
CA SER A 241 -1.97 -3.06 28.37
C SER A 241 -3.17 -3.39 29.27
N ALA A 242 -3.86 -4.50 28.98
CA ALA A 242 -4.95 -4.98 29.83
C ALA A 242 -4.46 -5.62 31.15
N ALA A 243 -3.30 -5.20 31.68
CA ALA A 243 -2.81 -5.64 32.99
C ALA A 243 -3.42 -4.85 34.16
N THR A 244 -4.24 -3.82 33.91
CA THR A 244 -4.86 -3.01 34.99
C THR A 244 -6.38 -2.85 34.89
N ALA A 245 -7.07 -3.66 34.06
CA ALA A 245 -8.53 -3.64 33.98
C ALA A 245 -9.21 -4.55 35.03
N MET A 246 -8.77 -4.42 36.29
CA MET A 246 -9.59 -4.74 37.47
C MET A 246 -9.53 -3.59 38.47
N GLN A 247 -9.53 -2.34 38.00
CA GLN A 247 -10.00 -1.23 38.84
C GLN A 247 -10.95 -0.36 38.01
N SER A 248 -12.15 -0.16 38.57
CA SER A 248 -13.24 0.64 38.05
C SER A 248 -12.75 1.98 37.50
N VAL A 249 -12.84 2.18 36.19
CA VAL A 249 -12.59 3.48 35.56
C VAL A 249 -13.87 4.31 35.67
N THR A 250 -13.89 5.24 36.62
CA THR A 250 -14.89 6.32 36.69
C THR A 250 -14.59 7.31 35.56
N TRP A 251 -15.47 7.37 34.56
CA TRP A 251 -15.42 8.41 33.53
C TRP A 251 -15.88 9.75 34.09
N THR A 252 -15.00 10.75 34.17
CA THR A 252 -15.39 12.15 34.38
C THR A 252 -15.47 12.85 33.03
N GLN A 253 -16.69 13.08 32.55
CA GLN A 253 -16.94 13.96 31.41
C GLN A 253 -17.07 15.40 31.92
N SER A 254 -16.16 16.29 31.54
CA SER A 254 -16.30 17.72 31.80
C SER A 254 -17.27 18.31 30.79
N VAL A 255 -18.47 18.67 31.26
CA VAL A 255 -19.41 19.49 30.48
C VAL A 255 -19.02 20.96 30.70
N SER A 256 -18.49 21.61 29.67
CA SER A 256 -18.32 23.07 29.71
C SER A 256 -19.68 23.73 29.48
N ASN A 257 -20.27 24.27 30.54
CA ASN A 257 -21.43 25.15 30.45
C ASN A 257 -20.96 26.60 30.38
N LEU A 258 -20.31 26.98 29.27
CA LEU A 258 -20.07 28.39 28.96
C LEU A 258 -21.23 28.88 28.08
N ALA A 259 -22.16 29.57 28.73
CA ALA A 259 -23.19 30.35 28.06
C ALA A 259 -22.53 31.39 27.15
N VAL A 260 -23.00 31.49 25.90
CA VAL A 260 -22.86 32.72 25.11
C VAL A 260 -23.93 33.69 25.61
N PRO A 261 -23.58 34.84 26.22
CA PRO A 261 -24.56 35.90 26.41
C PRO A 261 -24.78 36.58 25.07
N ASN A 262 -26.01 36.54 24.55
CA ASN A 262 -26.45 37.52 23.56
C ASN A 262 -26.67 38.85 24.29
N THR A 263 -25.68 39.74 24.13
CA THR A 263 -25.72 41.21 23.97
C THR A 263 -26.70 42.06 24.80
N GLN A 264 -26.18 43.21 25.27
CA GLN A 264 -26.64 44.48 24.70
C GLN A 264 -25.47 45.14 23.97
#